data_AF-A0A2I3GNY9-F1
#
_entry.id   AF-A0A2I3GNY9-F1
#
_cell.length_a   1.000
_cell.length_b   1.000
_cell.length_c   1.000
_cell.angle_alpha   90.00
_cell.angle_beta   90.00
_cell.angle_gamma   90.00
#
_symmetry.space_group_name_H-M   'P 1'
#
loop_
_entity.id
_entity.type
_entity.pdbx_description
1 polymer ?
#
loop_
_entity_poly.entity_id
_entity_poly.type
_entity_poly.pdbx_seq_one_letter_code
_entity_poly.pdbx_strand_id
1 'polypeptide(L)'
;MDPSVTLWQFLLQLLREQGNGHIISWTSRDGGEFKLVDAEEVARLWGLRKNKTNMNYDKLSRALRYYYDKNIIRKVSGQKFVYKFVSYPESHCAP
;
A
#
# COMPACT_ATOMS: atom_id res chain seq x y z
N MET A 1 4.45 13.71 -12.78
CA MET A 1 4.09 12.95 -11.55
C MET A 1 3.90 13.93 -10.41
N ASP A 2 2.77 13.85 -9.70
CA ASP A 2 2.38 14.82 -8.67
C ASP A 2 3.19 14.62 -7.35
N PRO A 3 4.05 15.56 -6.93
CA PRO A 3 4.85 15.42 -5.70
C PRO A 3 4.01 15.36 -4.42
N SER A 4 2.73 15.76 -4.48
CA SER A 4 1.80 15.77 -3.34
C SER A 4 1.21 14.39 -3.00
N VAL A 5 1.46 13.38 -3.84
CA VAL A 5 0.94 12.02 -3.61
C VAL A 5 1.28 11.52 -2.21
N THR A 6 0.28 10.90 -1.59
CA THR A 6 0.39 10.24 -0.29
C THR A 6 0.74 8.76 -0.45
N LEU A 7 1.25 8.13 0.61
CA LEU A 7 1.64 6.72 0.55
C LEU A 7 0.45 5.80 0.21
N TRP A 8 -0.75 6.06 0.73
CA TRP A 8 -1.89 5.19 0.48
C TRP A 8 -2.34 5.26 -0.99
N GLN A 9 -2.30 6.44 -1.61
CA GLN A 9 -2.59 6.62 -3.04
C GLN A 9 -1.55 5.91 -3.91
N PHE A 10 -0.27 6.00 -3.53
CA PHE A 10 0.80 5.31 -4.22
C PHE A 10 0.62 3.78 -4.16
N LEU A 11 0.33 3.21 -2.99
CA LEU A 11 0.10 1.77 -2.84
C LEU A 11 -1.12 1.31 -3.67
N LEU A 12 -2.20 2.10 -3.66
CA LEU A 12 -3.38 1.83 -4.47
C LEU A 12 -3.06 1.87 -5.97
N GLN A 13 -2.23 2.82 -6.41
CA GLN A 13 -1.78 2.89 -7.80
C GLN A 13 -1.01 1.61 -8.18
N LEU A 14 -0.05 1.20 -7.36
CA LEU A 14 0.71 -0.03 -7.64
C LEU A 14 -0.20 -1.26 -7.75
N LEU A 15 -1.20 -1.36 -6.87
CA LEU A 15 -2.19 -2.45 -6.84
C LEU A 15 -3.13 -2.50 -8.05
N ARG A 16 -3.28 -1.39 -8.79
CA ARG A 16 -4.12 -1.32 -10.00
C ARG A 16 -3.37 -1.70 -11.27
N GLU A 17 -2.05 -1.67 -11.24
CA GLU A 17 -1.18 -2.01 -12.37
C GLU A 17 -0.91 -3.52 -12.41
N GLN A 18 -1.29 -4.20 -13.50
CA GLN A 18 -1.25 -5.67 -13.61
C GLN A 18 0.16 -6.27 -13.47
N GLY A 19 1.23 -5.50 -13.71
CA GLY A 19 2.61 -5.96 -13.64
C GLY A 19 3.20 -6.05 -12.23
N ASN A 20 2.56 -5.43 -11.23
CA ASN A 20 3.17 -5.25 -9.90
C ASN A 20 2.89 -6.40 -8.92
N GLY A 21 2.20 -7.46 -9.35
CA GLY A 21 1.81 -8.57 -8.47
C GLY A 21 2.97 -9.26 -7.74
N HIS A 22 4.19 -9.15 -8.26
CA HIS A 22 5.41 -9.67 -7.64
C HIS A 22 5.93 -8.82 -6.46
N ILE A 23 5.51 -7.55 -6.35
CA ILE A 23 5.92 -6.63 -5.28
C ILE A 23 4.75 -6.28 -4.35
N ILE A 24 3.52 -6.20 -4.87
CA ILE A 24 2.32 -5.89 -4.11
C ILE A 24 1.09 -6.47 -4.81
N SER A 25 0.20 -7.09 -4.04
CA SER A 25 -0.99 -7.73 -4.59
C SER A 25 -2.17 -7.70 -3.63
N TRP A 26 -3.39 -7.76 -4.19
CA TRP A 26 -4.60 -7.98 -3.40
C TRP A 26 -4.62 -9.42 -2.87
N THR A 27 -4.89 -9.57 -1.58
CA THR A 27 -5.26 -10.86 -0.97
C THR A 27 -6.78 -11.01 -0.91
N SER A 28 -7.50 -9.89 -0.81
CA SER A 28 -8.94 -9.80 -1.03
C SER A 28 -9.26 -8.43 -1.61
N ARG A 29 -9.58 -8.37 -2.91
CA ARG A 29 -9.88 -7.11 -3.59
C ARG A 29 -11.16 -6.47 -3.05
N ASP A 30 -12.22 -7.26 -2.86
CA ASP A 30 -13.50 -6.77 -2.34
C ASP A 30 -13.40 -6.29 -0.89
N GLY A 31 -12.53 -6.94 -0.11
CA GLY A 31 -12.22 -6.52 1.26
C GLY A 31 -11.22 -5.36 1.33
N GLY A 32 -10.59 -4.96 0.22
CA GLY A 32 -9.49 -3.99 0.24
C GLY A 32 -8.24 -4.47 1.00
N GLU A 33 -8.06 -5.79 1.13
CA GLU A 33 -6.90 -6.41 1.78
C GLU A 33 -5.80 -6.69 0.77
N PHE A 34 -4.58 -6.26 1.10
CA PHE A 34 -3.42 -6.40 0.24
C PHE A 34 -2.18 -6.81 1.03
N LYS A 35 -1.21 -7.38 0.31
CA LYS A 35 0.09 -7.79 0.83
C LYS A 35 1.21 -7.09 0.07
N LEU A 36 2.19 -6.60 0.81
CA LEU A 36 3.49 -6.26 0.23
C LEU A 36 4.26 -7.57 0.05
N VAL A 37 4.34 -8.06 -1.18
CA VAL A 37 5.03 -9.31 -1.53
C VAL A 37 6.53 -9.12 -1.41
N ASP A 38 7.04 -8.02 -1.97
CA ASP A 38 8.39 -7.52 -1.75
C ASP A 38 8.32 -6.14 -1.09
N ALA A 39 8.41 -6.14 0.24
CA ALA A 39 8.25 -4.93 1.04
C ALA A 39 9.40 -3.92 0.84
N GLU A 40 10.61 -4.39 0.52
CA GLU A 40 11.76 -3.52 0.27
C GLU A 40 11.66 -2.88 -1.11
N GLU A 41 11.24 -3.61 -2.14
CA GLU A 41 11.05 -3.04 -3.46
C GLU A 41 9.93 -2.00 -3.49
N VAL A 42 8.81 -2.26 -2.79
CA VAL A 42 7.75 -1.25 -2.60
C VAL A 42 8.29 0.00 -1.90
N ALA A 43 9.15 -0.16 -0.89
CA ALA A 43 9.77 0.97 -0.20
C ALA A 43 10.76 1.73 -1.09
N ARG A 44 11.55 1.04 -1.91
CA ARG A 44 12.46 1.64 -2.89
C ARG A 44 11.71 2.48 -3.91
N LEU A 45 10.62 1.95 -4.47
CA LEU A 45 9.76 2.67 -5.42
C LEU A 45 9.08 3.88 -4.78
N TRP A 46 8.66 3.76 -3.51
CA TRP A 46 8.15 4.91 -2.75
C TRP A 46 9.23 5.98 -2.54
N GLY A 47 10.45 5.56 -2.22
CA GLY A 47 11.62 6.43 -2.12
C GLY A 47 11.87 7.19 -3.42
N LEU A 48 11.89 6.49 -4.55
CA LEU A 48 12.02 7.10 -5.88
C LEU A 48 10.90 8.11 -6.14
N ARG A 49 9.65 7.74 -5.82
CA ARG A 49 8.47 8.60 -6.02
C ARG A 49 8.51 9.91 -5.23
N LYS A 50 9.19 9.93 -4.08
CA LYS A 50 9.33 11.10 -3.18
C LYS A 50 10.73 11.71 -3.19
N ASN A 51 11.61 11.25 -4.07
CA ASN A 51 13.02 11.63 -4.11
C ASN A 51 13.73 11.48 -2.74
N LYS A 52 13.55 10.32 -2.09
CA LYS A 52 14.14 9.95 -0.81
C LYS A 52 14.95 8.67 -0.96
N THR A 53 16.25 8.81 -1.22
CA THR A 53 17.18 7.70 -1.47
C THR A 53 17.34 6.74 -0.29
N ASN A 54 17.12 7.21 0.94
CA ASN A 54 17.24 6.42 2.16
C ASN A 54 15.90 5.81 2.63
N MET A 55 14.91 5.67 1.75
CA MET A 55 13.64 5.02 2.08
C MET A 55 13.82 3.49 2.19
N ASN A 56 13.18 2.88 3.18
CA ASN A 56 13.17 1.43 3.41
C ASN A 56 11.84 1.00 4.04
N TYR A 57 11.61 -0.30 4.19
CA TYR A 57 10.36 -0.79 4.74
C TYR A 57 10.08 -0.31 6.17
N ASP A 58 11.08 -0.20 7.03
CA ASP A 58 10.88 0.27 8.41
C ASP A 58 10.28 1.68 8.46
N LYS A 59 10.79 2.58 7.62
CA LYS A 59 10.27 3.96 7.49
C LYS A 59 8.91 3.99 6.82
N LEU A 60 8.71 3.19 5.78
CA LEU A 60 7.40 3.07 5.10
C LEU A 60 6.34 2.53 6.07
N SER A 61 6.64 1.48 6.79
CA SER A 61 5.74 0.87 7.77
C SER A 61 5.41 1.83 8.92
N ARG A 62 6.34 2.73 9.28
CA ARG A 62 6.06 3.81 10.24
C ARG A 62 4.99 4.77 9.73
N ALA A 63 4.99 5.09 8.44
CA ALA A 63 3.94 5.87 7.81
C ALA A 63 2.60 5.12 7.76
N LEU A 64 2.62 3.81 7.47
CA LEU A 64 1.41 2.98 7.53
C LEU A 64 0.77 2.98 8.93
N ARG A 65 1.57 2.92 10.00
CA ARG A 65 1.06 3.00 11.37
C ARG A 65 0.34 4.32 11.67
N TYR A 66 0.76 5.43 11.08
CA TYR A 66 0.05 6.71 11.23
C TYR A 66 -1.32 6.73 10.55
N TYR A 67 -1.63 5.77 9.69
CA TYR A 67 -2.95 5.65 9.07
C TYR A 67 -3.97 4.89 9.91
N TYR A 68 -3.54 4.20 10.98
CA TYR A 68 -4.43 3.36 11.78
C TYR A 68 -5.49 4.21 12.48
N ASP A 69 -5.07 5.26 13.17
CA ASP A 69 -5.95 6.19 13.87
C ASP A 69 -6.79 7.06 12.92
N LYS A 70 -6.28 7.25 11.68
CA LYS A 70 -6.97 8.00 10.63
C LYS A 70 -8.00 7.17 9.87
N ASN A 71 -8.16 5.89 10.19
CA ASN A 71 -9.05 4.97 9.48
C ASN A 71 -8.82 4.95 7.95
N ILE A 72 -7.55 4.99 7.51
CA ILE A 72 -7.22 4.90 6.08
C ILE A 72 -6.76 3.47 5.75
N ILE A 73 -5.75 2.98 6.47
CA ILE A 73 -5.21 1.63 6.37
C ILE A 73 -5.11 1.06 7.78
N ARG A 74 -5.33 -0.25 7.93
CA ARG A 74 -5.07 -0.99 9.18
C ARG A 74 -4.16 -2.18 8.92
N LYS A 75 -3.47 -2.61 9.97
CA LYS A 75 -2.71 -3.86 9.96
C LYS A 75 -3.66 -5.05 10.08
N VAL A 76 -3.44 -6.08 9.26
CA VAL A 76 -4.07 -7.39 9.50
C VAL A 76 -3.24 -8.15 10.54
N SER A 77 -3.84 -8.45 11.69
CA SER A 77 -3.12 -9.11 12.80
C SER A 77 -2.65 -10.51 12.40
N GLY A 78 -1.49 -10.92 12.91
CA GLY A 78 -0.90 -12.25 12.66
C GLY A 78 -0.33 -12.48 11.25
N GLN A 79 -0.60 -11.61 10.28
CA GLN A 79 -0.15 -11.79 8.90
C GLN A 79 1.04 -10.90 8.54
N LYS A 80 2.16 -11.45 8.08
CA LYS A 80 3.34 -10.65 7.72
C LYS A 80 3.08 -9.81 6.46
N PHE A 81 3.31 -8.50 6.56
CA PHE A 81 3.18 -7.53 5.46
C PHE A 81 1.79 -7.37 4.84
N VAL A 82 0.75 -7.86 5.53
CA VAL A 82 -0.64 -7.72 5.09
C VAL A 82 -1.32 -6.54 5.79
N TYR A 83 -2.02 -5.75 5.00
CA TYR A 83 -2.70 -4.52 5.38
C TYR A 83 -4.06 -4.45 4.69
N LYS A 84 -4.95 -3.60 5.20
CA LYS A 84 -6.31 -3.43 4.68
C LYS A 84 -6.67 -1.97 4.60
N PHE A 85 -7.17 -1.51 3.46
CA PHE A 85 -7.83 -0.21 3.36
C PHE A 85 -9.15 -0.25 4.13
N VAL A 86 -9.38 0.72 5.04
CA VAL A 86 -10.56 0.70 5.92
C VAL A 86 -11.82 1.11 5.17
N SER A 87 -11.70 2.05 4.23
CA SER A 87 -12.76 2.45 3.30
C SER A 87 -12.25 2.23 1.88
N TYR A 88 -12.41 1.02 1.35
CA TYR A 88 -12.09 0.69 -0.04
C TYR A 88 -13.39 0.68 -0.87
N PRO A 89 -13.67 1.73 -1.67
CA PRO A 89 -14.97 1.90 -2.32
C PRO A 89 -15.17 1.08 -3.61
N GLU A 90 -14.20 0.27 -4.05
CA GLU A 90 -14.37 -0.56 -5.26
C GLU A 90 -15.32 -1.75 -5.07
N SER A 91 -16.04 -1.85 -3.95
CA SER A 91 -17.12 -2.83 -3.73
C SER A 91 -18.33 -2.67 -4.67
N HIS A 92 -18.35 -1.68 -5.58
CA HIS A 92 -19.47 -1.39 -6.48
C HIS A 92 -19.10 -1.22 -7.96
N CYS A 93 -17.97 -1.75 -8.42
CA CYS A 93 -17.67 -1.84 -9.86
C CYS A 93 -17.09 -3.24 -10.14
N ALA A 94 -17.81 -4.21 -10.71
CA ALA A 94 -18.83 -4.14 -11.75
C ALA A 94 -19.80 -5.34 -11.70
N PRO A 95 -20.94 -5.27 -12.42
CA PRO A 95 -21.73 -6.44 -12.85
C PRO A 95 -20.94 -7.45 -13.69
#